data_AF-A0A8H3DXR1-F1
#
_entry.id   AF-A0A8H3DXR1-F1
#
_cell.length_a   1.000
_cell.length_b   1.000
_cell.length_c   1.000
_cell.angle_alpha   90.00
_cell.angle_beta   90.00
_cell.angle_gamma   90.00
#
_symmetry.space_group_name_H-M   'P 1'
#
loop_
_entity.id
_entity.type
_entity.pdbx_description
1 polymer ?
#
loop_
_entity_poly.entity_id
_entity_poly.type
_entity_poly.pdbx_seq_one_letter_code
_entity_poly.pdbx_strand_id
1 'polypeptide(L)'
;MKLHQIPAIHSIILRWRPHTGKSASDPALDAPEDSSEPPVRTPPSPKSPLKKSVRISEAGSPPQPTTSLKGKGREVINSGPAASMPQLPSPPPSPLLNRRSRSGNRCCSGEPVTHPQIGDVSKQCGPVRIHETFECEDAVDPVRLLTLTRRRLVNEAQSRGGNALVDESWEYTVSKRGKSGYTVKVDYTAGAAFITGDGAHDPQKPVAIDVAKSKGINGLMTVTSRH
;
A
#
# COMPACT_ATOMS: atom_id res chain seq x y z
N MET A 1 -31.02 -29.29 36.50
CA MET A 1 -30.54 -28.31 35.51
C MET A 1 -29.35 -27.58 36.12
N LYS A 2 -28.12 -27.81 35.63
CA LYS A 2 -26.89 -27.23 36.19
C LYS A 2 -26.56 -25.95 35.42
N LEU A 3 -26.67 -24.80 36.08
CA LEU A 3 -26.21 -23.51 35.57
C LEU A 3 -24.68 -23.51 35.55
N HIS A 4 -24.07 -23.33 34.38
CA HIS A 4 -22.64 -23.10 34.26
C HIS A 4 -22.33 -21.64 34.58
N GLN A 5 -21.53 -21.45 35.63
CA GLN A 5 -21.01 -20.18 36.11
C GLN A 5 -19.86 -19.72 35.22
N ILE A 6 -20.01 -18.57 34.56
CA ILE A 6 -18.97 -17.96 33.71
C ILE A 6 -17.96 -17.25 34.63
N PRO A 7 -16.64 -17.49 34.49
CA PRO A 7 -15.65 -16.78 35.29
C PRO A 7 -15.52 -15.32 34.83
N ALA A 8 -15.52 -14.40 35.80
CA ALA A 8 -15.33 -12.97 35.59
C ALA A 8 -13.91 -12.69 35.09
N ILE A 9 -13.80 -12.02 33.94
CA ILE A 9 -12.54 -11.51 33.41
C ILE A 9 -12.22 -10.23 34.19
N HIS A 10 -11.24 -10.28 35.08
CA HIS A 10 -10.70 -9.10 35.72
C HIS A 10 -9.90 -8.28 34.69
N SER A 11 -10.44 -7.13 34.33
CA SER A 11 -9.79 -6.11 33.49
C SER A 11 -8.55 -5.57 34.19
N ILE A 12 -7.38 -5.84 33.63
CA ILE A 12 -6.10 -5.27 34.06
C ILE A 12 -6.07 -3.81 33.60
N ILE A 13 -6.36 -2.88 34.51
CA ILE A 13 -6.14 -1.44 34.32
C ILE A 13 -4.64 -1.19 34.46
N LEU A 14 -3.96 -1.00 33.33
CA LEU A 14 -2.61 -0.44 33.30
C LEU A 14 -2.70 1.07 33.60
N ARG A 15 -2.49 1.44 34.86
CA ARG A 15 -2.27 2.84 35.27
C ARG A 15 -0.97 3.35 34.65
N TRP A 16 -1.10 4.22 33.65
CA TRP A 16 0.02 5.03 33.17
C TRP A 16 0.36 6.10 34.23
N ARG A 17 1.61 6.11 34.67
CA ARG A 17 2.16 7.07 35.62
C ARG A 17 2.74 8.25 34.82
N PRO A 18 2.26 9.50 34.98
CA PRO A 18 2.89 10.66 34.37
C PRO A 18 4.21 10.95 35.10
N HIS A 19 5.32 11.01 34.36
CA HIS A 19 6.55 11.60 34.87
C HIS A 19 6.41 13.12 34.78
N THR A 20 6.06 13.76 35.90
CA THR A 20 6.20 15.20 36.07
C THR A 20 7.67 15.54 36.29
N GLY A 21 8.32 15.97 35.22
CA GLY A 21 9.65 16.59 35.27
C GLY A 21 9.58 17.92 36.01
N LYS A 22 9.88 17.84 37.31
CA LYS A 22 10.56 18.82 38.17
C LYS A 22 10.69 20.25 37.61
N SER A 23 9.85 21.14 38.16
CA SER A 23 10.10 22.59 38.23
C SER A 23 11.47 22.87 38.82
N ALA A 24 12.28 23.64 38.10
CA ALA A 24 13.41 24.37 38.65
C ALA A 24 13.01 25.84 38.73
N SER A 25 13.26 26.41 39.90
CA SER A 25 12.86 27.73 40.34
C SER A 25 13.59 28.84 39.61
N ASP A 26 12.84 29.92 39.37
CA ASP A 26 13.29 31.29 39.14
C ASP A 26 13.87 31.87 40.45
N PRO A 27 15.00 32.60 40.41
CA PRO A 27 14.93 33.95 40.97
C PRO A 27 15.60 35.03 40.09
N ALA A 28 14.96 36.19 40.10
CA ALA A 28 15.24 37.41 39.36
C ALA A 28 16.40 38.27 39.89
N LEU A 29 16.79 39.25 39.05
CA LEU A 29 17.59 40.49 39.25
C LEU A 29 19.13 40.27 39.30
N ASP A 30 20.00 40.96 38.54
CA ASP A 30 20.04 42.34 38.03
C ASP A 30 20.79 42.48 36.67
N ALA A 31 20.60 43.61 35.98
CA ALA A 31 21.29 44.08 34.77
C ALA A 31 22.68 44.72 35.08
N PRO A 32 23.43 45.41 34.17
CA PRO A 32 23.39 45.54 32.70
C PRO A 32 24.78 45.36 32.01
N GLU A 33 24.79 45.55 30.67
CA GLU A 33 25.95 45.81 29.77
C GLU A 33 27.08 44.75 29.65
N ASP A 34 27.26 44.18 28.46
CA ASP A 34 28.35 44.59 27.56
C ASP A 34 28.25 43.86 26.21
N SER A 35 28.69 44.59 25.20
CA SER A 35 28.70 44.30 23.78
C SER A 35 29.68 43.18 23.42
N SER A 36 29.21 42.12 22.76
CA SER A 36 30.04 41.38 21.80
C SER A 36 29.19 40.46 20.92
N GLU A 37 28.93 40.91 19.69
CA GLU A 37 28.46 40.06 18.60
C GLU A 37 29.49 38.95 18.31
N PRO A 38 29.11 37.66 18.30
CA PRO A 38 29.94 36.63 17.70
C PRO A 38 29.83 36.70 16.17
N PRO A 39 30.94 36.58 15.42
CA PRO A 39 30.93 36.71 13.97
C PRO A 39 30.16 35.56 13.33
N VAL A 40 29.22 35.96 12.46
CA VAL A 40 28.48 35.10 11.52
C VAL A 40 29.48 34.29 10.69
N ARG A 41 29.67 33.02 11.04
CA ARG A 41 30.36 32.05 10.18
C ARG A 41 29.41 31.66 9.06
N THR A 42 29.55 32.32 7.91
CA THR A 42 28.97 31.89 6.65
C THR A 42 29.45 30.47 6.29
N PRO A 43 28.55 29.52 5.99
CA PRO A 43 28.94 28.21 5.50
C PRO A 43 29.57 28.32 4.10
N PRO A 44 30.62 27.52 3.79
CA PRO A 44 31.23 27.51 2.48
C PRO A 44 30.26 26.98 1.41
N SER A 45 30.11 27.73 0.32
CA SER A 45 29.32 27.35 -0.85
C SER A 45 29.72 25.97 -1.39
N PRO A 46 28.78 25.07 -1.65
CA PRO A 46 29.07 23.83 -2.36
C PRO A 46 29.44 24.15 -3.81
N LYS A 47 30.69 23.84 -4.17
CA LYS A 47 31.20 23.90 -5.54
C LYS A 47 30.34 23.00 -6.44
N SER A 48 29.72 23.61 -7.44
CA SER A 48 28.91 22.94 -8.45
C SER A 48 29.76 21.95 -9.26
N PRO A 49 29.39 20.66 -9.34
CA PRO A 49 30.05 19.75 -10.26
C PRO A 49 29.59 20.01 -11.70
N LEU A 50 30.61 20.26 -12.50
CA LEU A 50 30.67 20.49 -13.93
C LEU A 50 29.89 19.42 -14.73
N LYS A 51 29.00 19.90 -15.60
CA LYS A 51 28.20 19.11 -16.54
C LYS A 51 29.12 18.36 -17.53
N LYS A 52 29.21 17.03 -17.44
CA LYS A 52 29.68 16.18 -18.55
C LYS A 52 28.47 15.73 -19.36
N SER A 53 28.33 16.33 -20.53
CA SER A 53 27.42 15.91 -21.60
C SER A 53 27.91 14.57 -22.14
N VAL A 54 27.12 13.52 -21.95
CA VAL A 54 27.33 12.22 -22.61
C VAL A 54 26.31 12.15 -23.74
N ARG A 55 26.79 12.30 -24.97
CA ARG A 55 26.09 11.89 -26.19
C ARG A 55 26.10 10.36 -26.23
N ILE A 56 24.94 9.73 -26.31
CA ILE A 56 24.83 8.33 -26.68
C ILE A 56 24.05 8.29 -27.98
N SER A 57 24.71 7.74 -28.98
CA SER A 57 24.26 7.61 -30.35
C SER A 57 23.13 6.59 -30.47
N GLU A 58 22.12 6.99 -31.23
CA GLU A 58 21.44 6.25 -32.28
C GLU A 58 22.09 4.91 -32.68
N ALA A 59 21.34 3.80 -32.51
CA ALA A 59 21.54 2.57 -33.25
C ALA A 59 20.29 1.66 -33.20
N GLY A 60 19.66 1.48 -34.36
CA GLY A 60 19.19 0.18 -34.85
C GLY A 60 17.93 -0.44 -34.22
N SER A 61 16.77 -0.14 -34.80
CA SER A 61 15.57 -0.98 -34.69
C SER A 61 15.70 -2.26 -35.55
N PRO A 62 15.47 -3.46 -34.99
CA PRO A 62 15.25 -4.68 -35.78
C PRO A 62 13.78 -4.86 -36.20
N PRO A 63 13.52 -5.58 -37.31
CA PRO A 63 12.20 -5.68 -37.94
C PRO A 63 11.21 -6.57 -37.17
N GLN A 64 9.93 -6.22 -37.27
CA GLN A 64 8.81 -6.99 -36.73
C GLN A 64 8.49 -8.22 -37.60
N PRO A 65 8.32 -9.41 -37.01
CA PRO A 65 7.72 -10.55 -37.69
C PRO A 65 6.18 -10.46 -37.65
N THR A 66 5.59 -10.34 -38.83
CA THR A 66 4.18 -10.57 -39.10
C THR A 66 3.88 -12.07 -39.01
N THR A 67 2.96 -12.51 -38.15
CA THR A 67 2.35 -13.83 -38.29
C THR A 67 0.83 -13.75 -38.28
N SER A 68 0.31 -13.95 -39.49
CA SER A 68 -1.07 -14.18 -39.87
C SER A 68 -1.57 -15.48 -39.23
N LEU A 69 -2.66 -15.42 -38.47
CA LEU A 69 -3.42 -16.61 -38.08
C LEU A 69 -4.72 -16.69 -38.88
N LYS A 70 -4.54 -17.42 -39.97
CA LYS A 70 -5.49 -18.03 -40.88
C LYS A 70 -6.50 -18.92 -40.15
N GLY A 71 -7.78 -18.58 -40.35
CA GLY A 71 -8.88 -19.48 -40.68
C GLY A 71 -9.08 -20.76 -39.88
N LYS A 72 -10.27 -20.87 -39.27
CA LYS A 72 -11.03 -22.12 -39.27
C LYS A 72 -12.51 -21.81 -39.32
N GLY A 73 -13.03 -21.81 -40.55
CA GLY A 73 -14.45 -21.90 -40.81
C GLY A 73 -14.96 -23.21 -40.21
N ARG A 74 -16.08 -23.12 -39.51
CA ARG A 74 -16.83 -24.29 -39.08
C ARG A 74 -18.08 -24.36 -39.93
N GLU A 75 -18.08 -25.38 -40.76
CA GLU A 75 -19.15 -25.84 -41.65
C GLU A 75 -20.48 -25.90 -40.92
N VAL A 76 -21.48 -25.25 -41.52
CA VAL A 76 -22.89 -25.45 -41.24
C VAL A 76 -23.32 -26.64 -42.08
N ILE A 77 -23.69 -27.75 -41.43
CA ILE A 77 -24.35 -28.87 -42.08
C ILE A 77 -25.69 -29.06 -41.36
N ASN A 78 -26.75 -28.87 -42.13
CA ASN A 78 -28.13 -28.95 -41.71
C ASN A 78 -28.80 -30.04 -42.54
N SER A 79 -29.28 -31.12 -41.91
CA SER A 79 -30.16 -32.17 -42.45
C SER A 79 -30.21 -33.31 -41.43
N GLY A 80 -31.31 -33.88 -40.97
CA GLY A 80 -32.75 -33.82 -41.20
C GLY A 80 -33.40 -34.76 -40.13
N PRO A 81 -34.72 -35.00 -40.15
CA PRO A 81 -35.46 -35.52 -39.01
C PRO A 81 -35.54 -37.05 -38.94
N ALA A 82 -35.96 -37.55 -37.76
CA ALA A 82 -36.48 -38.89 -37.44
C ALA A 82 -35.51 -39.87 -36.73
N ALA A 83 -35.67 -39.98 -35.41
CA ALA A 83 -36.25 -41.16 -34.75
C ALA A 83 -36.28 -40.91 -33.24
N SER A 84 -37.47 -40.98 -32.64
CA SER A 84 -37.68 -40.86 -31.19
C SER A 84 -36.97 -42.00 -30.45
N MET A 85 -35.79 -41.70 -29.91
CA MET A 85 -35.19 -42.49 -28.83
C MET A 85 -35.78 -42.02 -27.49
N PRO A 86 -36.12 -42.93 -26.56
CA PRO A 86 -36.50 -42.54 -25.21
C PRO A 86 -35.32 -41.81 -24.54
N GLN A 87 -35.58 -40.59 -24.06
CA GLN A 87 -34.60 -39.75 -23.40
C GLN A 87 -34.12 -40.41 -22.10
N LEU A 88 -32.87 -40.87 -22.10
CA LEU A 88 -32.16 -41.17 -20.86
C LEU A 88 -32.03 -39.87 -20.04
N PRO A 89 -32.30 -39.90 -18.72
CA PRO A 89 -32.12 -38.72 -17.87
C PRO A 89 -30.68 -38.25 -17.96
N SER A 90 -30.51 -36.96 -18.22
CA SER A 90 -29.22 -36.32 -18.35
C SER A 90 -28.36 -36.61 -17.11
N PRO A 91 -27.07 -36.98 -17.26
CA PRO A 91 -26.20 -37.12 -16.11
C PRO A 91 -26.15 -35.77 -15.35
N PRO A 92 -26.13 -35.80 -14.00
CA PRO A 92 -26.05 -34.58 -13.22
C PRO A 92 -24.81 -33.78 -13.62
N PRO A 93 -24.87 -32.44 -13.61
CA PRO A 93 -23.71 -31.61 -13.91
C PRO A 93 -22.57 -32.04 -12.99
N SER A 94 -21.46 -32.49 -13.58
CA SER A 94 -20.26 -32.82 -12.82
C SER A 94 -19.94 -31.64 -11.91
N PRO A 95 -19.63 -31.83 -10.62
CA PRO A 95 -19.25 -30.74 -9.76
C PRO A 95 -18.10 -30.01 -10.45
N LEU A 96 -18.31 -28.72 -10.71
CA LEU A 96 -17.28 -27.84 -11.26
C LEU A 96 -16.10 -27.96 -10.31
N LEU A 97 -15.15 -28.83 -10.63
CA LEU A 97 -13.89 -28.95 -9.93
C LEU A 97 -13.30 -27.57 -10.00
N ASN A 98 -13.39 -26.91 -8.84
CA ASN A 98 -12.97 -25.56 -8.55
C ASN A 98 -11.77 -25.27 -9.42
N ARG A 99 -12.02 -24.59 -10.55
CA ARG A 99 -11.02 -24.32 -11.59
C ARG A 99 -9.99 -23.51 -10.85
N ARG A 100 -8.97 -24.20 -10.32
CA ARG A 100 -8.03 -23.69 -9.31
C ARG A 100 -7.60 -22.37 -9.86
N SER A 101 -8.20 -21.29 -9.33
CA SER A 101 -8.00 -20.00 -9.95
C SER A 101 -6.50 -19.84 -9.88
N ARG A 102 -5.87 -19.46 -10.98
CA ARG A 102 -4.51 -18.94 -10.90
C ARG A 102 -4.62 -17.60 -10.17
N SER A 103 -5.15 -17.62 -8.94
CA SER A 103 -5.17 -16.53 -8.01
C SER A 103 -3.71 -16.21 -7.83
N GLY A 104 -3.28 -15.13 -8.50
CA GLY A 104 -2.11 -14.41 -8.04
C GLY A 104 -2.22 -14.27 -6.53
N ASN A 105 -1.09 -14.21 -5.85
CA ASN A 105 -1.06 -14.02 -4.41
C ASN A 105 -1.63 -12.63 -4.10
N ARG A 106 -2.96 -12.54 -4.05
CA ARG A 106 -3.78 -11.36 -3.78
C ARG A 106 -3.98 -11.30 -2.27
N CYS A 107 -3.72 -10.13 -1.70
CA CYS A 107 -3.91 -9.87 -0.29
C CYS A 107 -4.54 -8.49 -0.13
N CYS A 108 -5.38 -8.30 0.87
CA CYS A 108 -6.04 -7.03 1.16
C CYS A 108 -6.11 -6.78 2.67
N SER A 109 -6.34 -5.53 3.04
CA SER A 109 -6.52 -5.10 4.43
C SER A 109 -7.82 -5.58 5.07
N GLY A 110 -8.83 -5.94 4.26
CA GLY A 110 -10.20 -6.22 4.71
C GLY A 110 -11.09 -4.98 4.54
N GLU A 111 -11.95 -4.73 5.51
CA GLU A 111 -12.80 -3.53 5.55
C GLU A 111 -11.95 -2.25 5.67
N PRO A 112 -12.44 -1.10 5.17
CA PRO A 112 -11.77 0.19 5.38
C PRO A 112 -11.65 0.51 6.87
N VAL A 113 -10.46 0.92 7.32
CA VAL A 113 -10.16 1.18 8.74
C VAL A 113 -9.51 2.55 8.90
N THR A 114 -9.94 3.28 9.91
CA THR A 114 -9.28 4.51 10.38
C THR A 114 -8.37 4.18 11.56
N HIS A 115 -7.15 4.72 11.57
CA HIS A 115 -6.23 4.52 12.69
C HIS A 115 -6.79 5.11 13.99
N PRO A 116 -6.64 4.43 15.15
CA PRO A 116 -7.14 4.94 16.43
C PRO A 116 -6.40 6.17 16.94
N GLN A 117 -5.22 6.47 16.37
CA GLN A 117 -4.44 7.68 16.68
C GLN A 117 -4.96 8.91 15.92
N ILE A 118 -5.85 8.72 14.95
CA ILE A 118 -6.51 9.83 14.26
C ILE A 118 -7.54 10.40 15.22
N GLY A 119 -7.35 11.68 15.57
CA GLY A 119 -8.29 12.42 16.39
C GLY A 119 -9.56 12.80 15.63
N ASP A 120 -10.28 13.79 16.15
CA ASP A 120 -11.55 14.22 15.56
C ASP A 120 -11.34 14.81 14.16
N VAL A 121 -12.10 14.27 13.20
CA VAL A 121 -12.11 14.75 11.81
C VAL A 121 -12.92 16.03 11.74
N SER A 122 -12.23 17.15 11.54
CA SER A 122 -12.87 18.46 11.40
C SER A 122 -13.49 18.69 10.03
N LYS A 123 -12.87 18.15 8.97
CA LYS A 123 -13.33 18.29 7.58
C LYS A 123 -12.92 17.10 6.75
N GLN A 124 -13.83 16.60 5.91
CA GLN A 124 -13.50 15.63 4.86
C GLN A 124 -13.09 16.36 3.57
N CYS A 125 -11.98 15.92 2.97
CA CYS A 125 -11.40 16.47 1.74
C CYS A 125 -11.59 15.53 0.53
N GLY A 126 -12.47 14.53 0.67
CA GLY A 126 -12.86 13.60 -0.39
C GLY A 126 -11.95 12.38 -0.52
N PRO A 127 -12.32 11.41 -1.38
CA PRO A 127 -11.56 10.17 -1.55
C PRO A 127 -10.26 10.37 -2.34
N VAL A 128 -9.24 9.60 -1.97
CA VAL A 128 -7.95 9.50 -2.66
C VAL A 128 -7.64 8.05 -2.99
N ARG A 129 -7.06 7.81 -4.16
CA ARG A 129 -6.69 6.47 -4.63
C ARG A 129 -5.38 6.52 -5.39
N ILE A 130 -4.54 5.52 -5.14
CA ILE A 130 -3.29 5.31 -5.87
C ILE A 130 -3.22 3.86 -6.35
N HIS A 131 -2.84 3.70 -7.61
CA HIS A 131 -2.44 2.44 -8.18
C HIS A 131 -0.95 2.52 -8.50
N GLU A 132 -0.14 1.61 -7.95
CA GLU A 132 1.29 1.52 -8.24
C GLU A 132 1.68 0.11 -8.61
N THR A 133 2.61 -0.01 -9.56
CA THR A 133 3.22 -1.28 -9.92
C THR A 133 4.71 -1.24 -9.59
N PHE A 134 5.15 -2.22 -8.81
CA PHE A 134 6.55 -2.42 -8.45
C PHE A 134 7.10 -3.66 -9.15
N GLU A 135 8.30 -3.53 -9.70
CA GLU A 135 9.11 -4.67 -10.10
C GLU A 135 10.14 -4.93 -9.01
N CYS A 136 10.14 -6.16 -8.49
CA CYS A 136 11.00 -6.59 -7.40
C CYS A 136 11.83 -7.80 -7.80
N GLU A 137 13.03 -7.94 -7.25
CA GLU A 137 13.88 -9.10 -7.39
C GLU A 137 14.12 -9.77 -6.03
N ASP A 138 14.31 -11.09 -6.07
CA ASP A 138 14.66 -12.01 -4.99
C ASP A 138 13.61 -12.20 -3.88
N ALA A 139 12.89 -11.14 -3.51
CA ALA A 139 11.88 -11.16 -2.47
C ALA A 139 10.84 -10.04 -2.65
N VAL A 140 9.80 -10.08 -1.82
CA VAL A 140 8.75 -9.05 -1.76
C VAL A 140 8.48 -8.77 -0.30
N ASP A 141 8.73 -7.53 0.12
CA ASP A 141 8.35 -6.97 1.41
C ASP A 141 7.12 -6.06 1.24
N PRO A 142 5.90 -6.58 1.48
CA PRO A 142 4.67 -5.82 1.28
C PRO A 142 4.60 -4.60 2.19
N VAL A 143 5.20 -4.65 3.39
CA VAL A 143 5.17 -3.54 4.33
C VAL A 143 5.87 -2.32 3.75
N ARG A 144 7.06 -2.54 3.18
CA ARG A 144 7.82 -1.47 2.54
C ARG A 144 7.10 -0.92 1.32
N LEU A 145 6.50 -1.76 0.48
CA LEU A 145 5.75 -1.31 -0.71
C LEU A 145 4.50 -0.50 -0.32
N LEU A 146 3.72 -0.98 0.66
CA LEU A 146 2.55 -0.26 1.16
C LEU A 146 2.94 1.07 1.82
N THR A 147 4.05 1.13 2.55
CA THR A 147 4.56 2.37 3.15
C THR A 147 4.93 3.40 2.08
N LEU A 148 5.60 2.96 0.99
CA LEU A 148 5.96 3.82 -0.13
C LEU A 148 4.72 4.35 -0.88
N THR A 149 3.72 3.50 -1.05
CA THR A 149 2.45 3.84 -1.70
C THR A 149 1.64 4.82 -0.84
N ARG A 150 1.50 4.52 0.46
CA ARG A 150 0.80 5.36 1.44
C ARG A 150 1.41 6.76 1.52
N ARG A 151 2.73 6.89 1.50
CA ARG A 151 3.39 8.21 1.48
C ARG A 151 2.93 9.06 0.29
N ARG A 152 2.77 8.46 -0.90
CA ARG A 152 2.23 9.16 -2.07
C ARG A 152 0.75 9.52 -1.88
N LEU A 153 0.00 8.68 -1.18
CA LEU A 153 -1.42 8.90 -0.87
C LEU A 153 -1.61 10.07 0.10
N VAL A 154 -0.73 10.21 1.10
CA VAL A 154 -0.69 11.37 2.00
C VAL A 154 -0.42 12.65 1.22
N ASN A 155 0.53 12.64 0.28
CA ASN A 155 0.80 13.81 -0.57
C ASN A 155 -0.43 14.22 -1.42
N GLU A 156 -1.15 13.24 -1.97
CA GLU A 156 -2.41 13.48 -2.68
C GLU A 156 -3.48 14.07 -1.74
N ALA A 157 -3.60 13.55 -0.52
CA ALA A 157 -4.52 14.10 0.48
C ALA A 157 -4.17 15.54 0.87
N GLN A 158 -2.89 15.86 1.02
CA GLN A 158 -2.39 17.22 1.25
C GLN A 158 -2.72 18.17 0.12
N SER A 159 -2.62 17.72 -1.13
CA SER A 159 -3.03 18.52 -2.30
C SER A 159 -4.52 18.90 -2.29
N ARG A 160 -5.34 18.12 -1.58
CA ARG A 160 -6.78 18.35 -1.38
C ARG A 160 -7.10 19.15 -0.11
N GLY A 161 -6.08 19.58 0.61
CA GLY A 161 -6.20 20.30 1.88
C GLY A 161 -6.47 19.41 3.09
N GLY A 162 -6.28 18.09 2.98
CA GLY A 162 -6.26 17.18 4.12
C GLY A 162 -4.87 17.10 4.76
N ASN A 163 -4.77 16.66 6.00
CA ASN A 163 -3.50 16.38 6.69
C ASN A 163 -3.41 14.93 7.20
N ALA A 164 -4.47 14.14 7.05
CA ALA A 164 -4.54 12.75 7.48
C ALA A 164 -5.34 11.89 6.49
N LEU A 165 -5.18 10.58 6.60
CA LEU A 165 -5.92 9.58 5.85
C LEU A 165 -6.90 8.85 6.77
N VAL A 166 -8.16 8.72 6.36
CA VAL A 166 -9.21 7.95 7.05
C VAL A 166 -9.72 6.84 6.14
N ASP A 167 -10.39 5.85 6.72
CA ASP A 167 -11.00 4.72 6.00
C ASP A 167 -10.03 4.07 5.00
N GLU A 168 -8.79 3.87 5.48
CA GLU A 168 -7.72 3.31 4.67
C GLU A 168 -8.03 1.85 4.33
N SER A 169 -7.81 1.50 3.08
CA SER A 169 -7.91 0.13 2.57
C SER A 169 -6.88 -0.07 1.48
N TRP A 170 -6.32 -1.27 1.43
CA TRP A 170 -5.37 -1.62 0.39
C TRP A 170 -5.59 -3.04 -0.09
N GLU A 171 -5.18 -3.25 -1.32
CA GLU A 171 -5.09 -4.54 -1.97
C GLU A 171 -3.78 -4.59 -2.74
N TYR A 172 -3.09 -5.73 -2.70
CA TYR A 172 -1.99 -5.97 -3.61
C TYR A 172 -2.05 -7.36 -4.21
N THR A 173 -1.49 -7.50 -5.40
CA THR A 173 -1.35 -8.77 -6.11
C THR A 173 0.11 -8.98 -6.48
N VAL A 174 0.67 -10.12 -6.07
CA VAL A 174 2.02 -10.53 -6.47
C VAL A 174 1.94 -11.54 -7.62
N SER A 175 2.70 -11.26 -8.68
CA SER A 175 2.87 -12.15 -9.82
C SER A 175 4.37 -12.44 -10.01
N LYS A 176 4.71 -13.70 -10.31
CA LYS A 176 6.11 -14.10 -10.54
C LYS A 176 6.51 -13.76 -11.98
N ARG A 177 7.70 -13.18 -12.16
CA ARG A 177 8.30 -12.80 -13.44
C ARG A 177 9.70 -13.44 -13.56
N GLY A 178 9.85 -14.43 -14.44
CA GLY A 178 11.14 -15.09 -14.64
C GLY A 178 11.59 -15.94 -13.44
N LYS A 179 12.91 -16.02 -13.21
CA LYS A 179 13.51 -16.89 -12.17
C LYS A 179 13.33 -16.32 -10.76
N SER A 180 13.75 -15.06 -10.56
CA SER A 180 13.76 -14.35 -9.26
C SER A 180 12.95 -13.05 -9.25
N GLY A 181 12.35 -12.66 -10.38
CA GLY A 181 11.57 -11.42 -10.48
C GLY A 181 10.14 -11.59 -10.00
N TYR A 182 9.58 -10.50 -9.49
CA TYR A 182 8.20 -10.36 -9.05
C TYR A 182 7.65 -9.03 -9.55
N THR A 183 6.39 -9.03 -9.97
CA THR A 183 5.63 -7.82 -10.24
C THR A 183 4.51 -7.72 -9.22
N VAL A 184 4.53 -6.64 -8.44
CA VAL A 184 3.56 -6.36 -7.38
C VAL A 184 2.72 -5.17 -7.80
N LYS A 185 1.40 -5.37 -7.91
CA LYS A 185 0.44 -4.29 -8.15
C LYS A 185 -0.21 -3.94 -6.82
N VAL A 186 -0.22 -2.67 -6.45
CA VAL A 186 -0.79 -2.15 -5.21
C VAL A 186 -1.90 -1.17 -5.57
N ASP A 187 -3.10 -1.43 -5.08
CA ASP A 187 -4.24 -0.53 -5.07
C ASP A 187 -4.45 -0.03 -3.63
N TYR A 188 -4.28 1.26 -3.39
CA TYR A 188 -4.45 1.88 -2.08
C TYR A 188 -5.51 2.97 -2.14
N THR A 189 -6.53 2.87 -1.29
CA THR A 189 -7.67 3.79 -1.20
C THR A 189 -7.80 4.33 0.22
N ALA A 190 -8.16 5.61 0.33
CA ALA A 190 -8.46 6.25 1.61
C ALA A 190 -9.36 7.48 1.40
N GLY A 191 -9.95 8.00 2.46
CA GLY A 191 -10.48 9.35 2.54
C GLY A 191 -9.40 10.33 2.97
N ALA A 192 -9.29 11.48 2.29
CA ALA A 192 -8.50 12.60 2.78
C ALA A 192 -9.32 13.35 3.84
N ALA A 193 -8.71 13.66 4.97
CA ALA A 193 -9.35 14.37 6.06
C ALA A 193 -8.42 15.45 6.61
N PHE A 194 -9.02 16.52 7.14
CA PHE A 194 -8.36 17.52 7.96
C PHE A 194 -8.72 17.24 9.42
N ILE A 195 -7.71 16.94 10.23
CA ILE A 195 -7.83 16.71 11.68
C ILE A 195 -7.25 17.90 12.43
N THR A 196 -7.89 18.24 13.55
CA THR A 196 -7.50 19.33 14.45
C THR A 196 -7.43 18.81 15.87
N GLY A 197 -6.37 19.15 16.60
CA GLY A 197 -6.21 18.75 18.00
C GLY A 197 -4.75 18.60 18.38
N ASP A 198 -4.44 18.80 19.65
CA ASP A 198 -3.10 18.59 20.17
C ASP A 198 -2.73 17.10 20.10
N GLY A 199 -1.65 16.77 19.40
CA GLY A 199 -1.22 15.39 19.16
C GLY A 199 -1.96 14.65 18.03
N ALA A 200 -2.96 15.26 17.37
CA ALA A 200 -3.66 14.65 16.24
C ALA A 200 -2.77 14.73 14.97
N HIS A 201 -2.13 13.63 14.61
CA HIS A 201 -1.27 13.55 13.43
C HIS A 201 -1.46 12.23 12.69
N ASP A 202 -1.12 12.23 11.40
CA ASP A 202 -1.10 11.02 10.60
C ASP A 202 -0.05 10.04 11.17
N PRO A 203 -0.40 8.77 11.46
CA PRO A 203 0.50 7.80 12.10
C PRO A 203 1.63 7.30 11.18
N GLN A 204 1.67 7.75 9.91
CA GLN A 204 2.67 7.39 8.90
C GLN A 204 2.85 5.89 8.67
N LYS A 205 1.88 5.08 9.11
CA LYS A 205 1.94 3.62 9.06
C LYS A 205 0.71 3.09 8.30
N PRO A 206 0.86 2.11 7.40
CA PRO A 206 -0.29 1.46 6.78
C PRO A 206 -1.17 0.72 7.79
N VAL A 207 -2.48 0.76 7.58
CA VAL A 207 -3.45 -0.10 8.28
C VAL A 207 -3.19 -1.58 8.00
N ALA A 208 -3.64 -2.46 8.91
CA ALA A 208 -3.56 -3.92 8.77
C ALA A 208 -2.15 -4.45 8.41
N ILE A 209 -1.09 -3.80 8.92
CA ILE A 209 0.30 -4.16 8.60
C ILE A 209 0.64 -5.62 8.90
N ASP A 210 0.02 -6.20 9.93
CA ASP A 210 0.31 -7.57 10.37
C ASP A 210 -0.22 -8.60 9.37
N VAL A 211 -1.33 -8.28 8.68
CA VAL A 211 -1.85 -9.07 7.56
C VAL A 211 -0.83 -9.04 6.41
N ALA A 212 -0.32 -7.86 6.05
CA ALA A 212 0.67 -7.69 4.99
C ALA A 212 1.98 -8.46 5.29
N LYS A 213 2.47 -8.40 6.54
CA LYS A 213 3.68 -9.12 6.98
C LYS A 213 3.55 -10.63 6.79
N SER A 214 2.39 -11.20 7.06
CA SER A 214 2.15 -12.66 6.97
C SER A 214 2.19 -13.21 5.54
N LYS A 215 2.16 -12.33 4.53
CA LYS A 215 2.05 -12.69 3.10
C LYS A 215 3.27 -12.24 2.27
N GLY A 216 4.36 -11.84 2.93
CA GLY A 216 5.61 -11.49 2.27
C GLY A 216 6.32 -12.71 1.68
N ILE A 217 7.20 -12.45 0.71
CA ILE A 217 8.13 -13.45 0.18
C ILE A 217 9.47 -13.20 0.87
N ASN A 218 9.94 -14.18 1.63
CA ASN A 218 11.16 -14.07 2.42
C ASN A 218 12.40 -13.81 1.54
N GLY A 219 13.30 -12.95 2.02
CA GLY A 219 14.56 -12.60 1.38
C GLY A 219 14.81 -11.09 1.37
N LEU A 220 15.86 -10.65 0.69
CA LEU A 220 16.18 -9.23 0.53
C LEU A 220 15.48 -8.68 -0.71
N MET A 221 14.47 -7.83 -0.53
CA MET A 221 13.74 -7.23 -1.65
C MET A 221 14.56 -6.10 -2.30
N THR A 222 14.79 -6.22 -3.61
CA THR A 222 15.34 -5.15 -4.45
C THR A 222 14.24 -4.65 -5.38
N VAL A 223 13.90 -3.36 -5.31
CA VAL A 223 12.92 -2.74 -6.24
C VAL A 223 13.68 -2.25 -7.46
N THR A 224 13.43 -2.85 -8.63
CA THR A 224 14.10 -2.52 -9.90
C THR A 224 13.37 -1.43 -10.67
N SER A 225 12.03 -1.39 -10.58
CA SER A 225 11.21 -0.36 -11.22
C SER A 225 9.97 -0.03 -10.41
N ARG A 226 9.45 1.19 -10.59
CA ARG A 226 8.21 1.71 -10.01
C ARG A 226 7.45 2.50 -11.06
N HIS A 227 6.18 2.16 -11.25
CA HIS A 227 5.27 2.79 -12.21
C HIS A 227 4.00 3.30 -11.51
#